data_AF-A0A3D9BDG4-F1
#
_entry.id   AF-A0A3D9BDG4-F1
#
_cell.length_a   1.000
_cell.length_b   1.000
_cell.length_c   1.000
_cell.angle_alpha   90.00
_cell.angle_beta   90.00
_cell.angle_gamma   90.00
#
_symmetry.space_group_name_H-M   'P 1'
#
loop_
_entity.id
_entity.type
_entity.pdbx_description
1 polymer ?
#
loop_
_entity_poly.entity_id
_entity_poly.type
_entity_poly.pdbx_seq_one_letter_code
_entity_poly.pdbx_strand_id
1 'polypeptide(L)'
;MIMENPIKIGNHYYDINSEHFSLKWEESPINFNDLSYLKQFPNLISANFYSSNLNDEGLAHVSNCCKIENLDLQDTEITNDGIKYLKNLEFLQYLRLKGNTQLTDECIPYLTEINNLLNLQIQETSITEVGLKKLTVMKYMNMITIQVWNNNFTFDGLSKISRELPHCEILAKSNGSFCNGEFEGKWKH
;
A
#
# COMPACT_ATOMS: atom_id res chain seq x y z
N MET A 1 4.63 16.02 29.55
CA MET A 1 5.63 14.94 29.77
C MET A 1 6.42 14.85 28.48
N ILE A 2 7.64 15.39 28.49
CA ILE A 2 8.50 15.45 27.32
C ILE A 2 8.96 14.02 27.08
N MET A 3 8.56 13.40 25.96
CA MET A 3 9.05 12.08 25.59
C MET A 3 10.56 12.18 25.38
N GLU A 4 11.32 11.32 26.05
CA GLU A 4 12.78 11.23 25.90
C GLU A 4 13.09 10.85 24.46
N ASN A 5 13.52 11.83 23.67
CA ASN A 5 14.16 11.59 22.39
C ASN A 5 15.52 10.94 22.68
N PRO A 6 15.84 9.74 22.15
CA PRO A 6 15.15 8.99 21.09
C PRO A 6 14.21 7.86 21.55
N ILE A 7 13.21 7.54 20.70
CA ILE A 7 12.35 6.35 20.87
C ILE A 7 13.11 5.13 20.36
N LYS A 8 13.15 4.07 21.17
CA LYS A 8 13.69 2.76 20.77
C LYS A 8 12.59 1.89 20.16
N ILE A 9 12.81 1.39 18.95
CA ILE A 9 11.97 0.38 18.29
C ILE A 9 12.92 -0.73 17.83
N GLY A 10 12.72 -1.95 18.35
CA GLY A 10 13.69 -3.03 18.17
C GLY A 10 15.06 -2.65 18.74
N ASN A 11 16.12 -2.84 17.96
CA ASN A 11 17.50 -2.50 18.31
C ASN A 11 17.92 -1.09 17.85
N HIS A 12 16.98 -0.31 17.33
CA HIS A 12 17.27 1.00 16.74
C HIS A 12 16.60 2.14 17.49
N TYR A 13 17.28 3.28 17.51
CA TYR A 13 16.78 4.53 18.06
C TYR A 13 16.38 5.46 16.92
N TYR A 14 15.22 6.10 17.10
CA TYR A 14 14.61 6.99 16.13
C TYR A 14 14.36 8.35 16.77
N ASP A 15 14.64 9.42 16.03
CA ASP A 15 14.25 10.76 16.44
C ASP A 15 12.73 10.87 16.41
N ILE A 16 12.13 11.14 17.55
CA ILE A 16 10.67 11.25 17.70
C ILE A 16 10.06 12.30 16.77
N ASN A 17 10.82 13.34 16.41
CA ASN A 17 10.33 14.41 15.54
C ASN A 17 10.43 14.09 14.05
N SER A 18 10.93 12.91 13.69
CA SER A 18 11.07 12.49 12.29
C SER A 18 9.71 12.44 11.59
N GLU A 19 9.66 13.00 10.38
CA GLU A 19 8.51 12.86 9.48
C GLU A 19 8.49 11.51 8.74
N HIS A 20 9.64 10.84 8.70
CA HIS A 20 9.86 9.59 7.99
C HIS A 20 10.39 8.52 8.93
N PHE A 21 9.64 7.42 9.04
CA PHE A 21 10.07 6.20 9.68
C PHE A 21 10.47 5.19 8.61
N SER A 22 11.61 4.53 8.79
CA SER A 22 12.00 3.37 8.01
C SER A 22 12.44 2.29 8.97
N LEU A 23 11.74 1.16 8.94
CA LEU A 23 12.15 -0.01 9.70
C LEU A 23 13.52 -0.46 9.19
N LYS A 24 14.49 -0.51 10.09
CA LYS A 24 15.84 -0.98 9.76
C LYS A 24 15.89 -2.50 9.88
N TRP A 25 16.68 -3.13 9.01
CA TRP A 25 16.87 -4.57 9.00
C TRP A 25 17.47 -5.06 10.33
N GLU A 26 16.88 -6.09 10.91
CA GLU A 26 17.39 -6.76 12.11
C GLU A 26 17.68 -8.23 11.82
N GLU A 27 18.79 -8.75 12.33
CA GLU A 27 19.15 -10.18 12.22
C GLU A 27 18.27 -11.08 13.11
N SER A 28 17.46 -10.49 13.98
CA SER A 28 16.56 -11.18 14.92
C SER A 28 15.11 -10.78 14.68
N PRO A 29 14.13 -11.67 14.99
CA PRO A 29 12.73 -11.41 14.73
C PRO A 29 12.29 -10.13 15.43
N ILE A 30 11.76 -9.20 14.63
CA ILE A 30 11.25 -7.92 15.11
C ILE A 30 10.08 -8.18 16.05
N ASN A 31 10.17 -7.68 17.28
CA ASN A 31 9.03 -7.63 18.18
C ASN A 31 8.08 -6.53 17.68
N PHE A 32 7.02 -6.92 16.97
CA PHE A 32 6.08 -5.97 16.39
C PHE A 32 5.32 -5.12 17.43
N ASN A 33 5.32 -5.50 18.71
CA ASN A 33 4.74 -4.67 19.76
C ASN A 33 5.44 -3.31 19.89
N ASP A 34 6.72 -3.20 19.52
CA ASP A 34 7.44 -1.93 19.56
C ASP A 34 6.92 -0.95 18.49
N LEU A 35 6.28 -1.44 17.42
CA LEU A 35 5.62 -0.57 16.42
C LEU A 35 4.44 0.20 17.01
N SER A 36 3.91 -0.22 18.17
CA SER A 36 2.90 0.55 18.89
C SER A 36 3.40 1.93 19.35
N TYR A 37 4.72 2.14 19.39
CA TYR A 37 5.34 3.42 19.70
C TYR A 37 5.29 4.42 18.53
N LEU A 38 4.97 4.00 17.30
CA LEU A 38 4.84 4.92 16.16
C LEU A 38 3.80 6.02 16.38
N LYS A 39 2.75 5.75 17.18
CA LYS A 39 1.74 6.76 17.57
C LYS A 39 2.30 7.93 18.37
N GLN A 40 3.52 7.79 18.91
CA GLN A 40 4.18 8.83 19.69
C GLN A 40 4.89 9.87 18.80
N PHE A 41 5.12 9.58 17.52
CA PHE A 41 5.80 10.50 16.61
C PHE A 41 4.82 11.60 16.17
N PRO A 42 4.98 12.86 16.63
CA PRO A 42 3.99 13.90 16.38
C PRO A 42 3.94 14.34 14.92
N ASN A 43 5.01 14.13 14.15
CA ASN A 43 5.15 14.62 12.77
C ASN A 43 5.21 13.49 11.74
N LEU A 44 4.97 12.23 12.13
CA LEU A 44 5.15 11.11 11.22
C LEU A 44 4.12 11.15 10.08
N ILE A 45 4.61 11.26 8.85
CA ILE A 45 3.82 11.33 7.61
C ILE A 45 4.09 10.12 6.73
N SER A 46 5.27 9.51 6.85
CA SER A 46 5.71 8.40 5.99
C SER A 46 6.28 7.26 6.82
N ALA A 47 5.90 6.04 6.49
CA ALA A 47 6.46 4.84 7.09
C ALA A 47 6.86 3.82 6.01
N ASN A 48 8.06 3.26 6.14
CA ASN A 48 8.63 2.30 5.21
C ASN A 48 8.97 0.97 5.92
N PHE A 49 8.38 -0.11 5.40
CA PHE A 49 8.56 -1.49 5.85
C PHE A 49 9.00 -2.41 4.71
N TYR A 50 9.55 -1.85 3.63
CA TYR A 50 9.99 -2.58 2.45
C TYR A 50 10.89 -3.76 2.82
N SER A 51 10.60 -4.94 2.24
CA SER A 51 11.41 -6.14 2.38
C SER A 51 11.64 -6.51 3.85
N SER A 52 10.61 -6.38 4.69
CA SER A 52 10.63 -6.77 6.10
C SER A 52 9.68 -7.91 6.37
N ASN A 53 9.81 -8.56 7.52
CA ASN A 53 8.89 -9.61 7.97
C ASN A 53 7.58 -9.07 8.56
N LEU A 54 7.21 -7.80 8.29
CA LEU A 54 6.00 -7.18 8.84
C LEU A 54 4.76 -8.01 8.47
N ASN A 55 4.05 -8.49 9.48
CA ASN A 55 2.82 -9.26 9.34
C ASN A 55 1.58 -8.45 9.75
N ASP A 56 0.40 -9.09 9.77
CA ASP A 56 -0.87 -8.44 10.08
C ASP A 56 -0.95 -7.87 11.51
N GLU A 57 -0.28 -8.49 12.48
CA GLU A 57 -0.21 -7.98 13.86
C GLU A 57 0.62 -6.69 13.92
N GLY A 58 1.78 -6.68 13.25
CA GLY A 58 2.59 -5.48 13.10
C GLY A 58 1.84 -4.36 12.38
N LEU A 59 1.12 -4.69 11.30
CA LEU A 59 0.33 -3.70 10.56
C LEU A 59 -0.80 -3.10 11.42
N ALA A 60 -1.41 -3.90 12.30
CA ALA A 60 -2.39 -3.40 13.26
C ALA A 60 -1.80 -2.30 14.17
N HIS A 61 -0.57 -2.50 14.66
CA HIS A 61 0.14 -1.47 15.45
C HIS A 61 0.45 -0.22 14.64
N VAL A 62 0.93 -0.38 13.40
CA VAL A 62 1.20 0.73 12.46
C VAL A 62 -0.06 1.55 12.19
N SER A 63 -1.22 0.89 12.05
CA SER A 63 -2.50 1.54 11.77
C SER A 63 -3.00 2.50 12.86
N ASN A 64 -2.41 2.45 14.06
CA ASN A 64 -2.73 3.39 15.14
C ASN A 64 -2.06 4.76 14.97
N CYS A 65 -1.13 4.91 14.03
CA CYS A 65 -0.53 6.20 13.69
C CYS A 65 -1.32 6.85 12.55
N CYS A 66 -2.47 7.46 12.89
CA CYS A 66 -3.45 7.95 11.91
C CYS A 66 -2.92 9.03 10.95
N LYS A 67 -1.79 9.67 11.24
CA LYS A 67 -1.18 10.75 10.43
C LYS A 67 -0.42 10.27 9.20
N ILE A 68 -0.22 8.95 9.03
CA ILE A 68 0.52 8.41 7.89
C ILE A 68 -0.23 8.72 6.58
N GLU A 69 0.45 9.40 5.66
CA GLU A 69 -0.01 9.67 4.30
C GLU A 69 0.64 8.74 3.28
N ASN A 70 1.85 8.26 3.58
CA ASN A 70 2.68 7.43 2.70
C ASN A 70 3.08 6.15 3.41
N LEU A 71 2.59 5.00 2.94
CA LEU A 71 2.91 3.70 3.53
C LEU A 71 3.49 2.75 2.48
N ASP A 72 4.72 2.30 2.75
CA ASP A 72 5.41 1.31 1.93
C ASP A 72 5.44 -0.04 2.65
N LEU A 73 4.67 -1.00 2.13
CA LEU A 73 4.56 -2.38 2.61
C LEU A 73 5.02 -3.37 1.53
N GLN A 74 5.89 -2.95 0.63
CA GLN A 74 6.36 -3.82 -0.43
C GLN A 74 7.17 -5.00 0.14
N ASP A 75 6.98 -6.19 -0.41
CA ASP A 75 7.71 -7.40 -0.03
C ASP A 75 7.63 -7.69 1.49
N THR A 76 6.42 -7.73 2.04
CA THR A 76 6.16 -8.05 3.45
C THR A 76 5.40 -9.36 3.63
N GLU A 77 5.02 -9.71 4.86
CA GLU A 77 4.29 -10.93 5.20
C GLU A 77 2.78 -10.68 5.44
N ILE A 78 2.27 -9.49 5.10
CA ILE A 78 0.87 -9.13 5.29
C ILE A 78 -0.06 -9.98 4.41
N THR A 79 -1.28 -10.20 4.89
CA THR A 79 -2.33 -10.94 4.20
C THR A 79 -3.56 -10.06 3.95
N ASN A 80 -4.60 -10.63 3.32
CA ASN A 80 -5.89 -9.96 3.15
C ASN A 80 -6.46 -9.43 4.48
N ASP A 81 -6.25 -10.16 5.57
CA ASP A 81 -6.73 -9.78 6.90
C ASP A 81 -6.01 -8.57 7.49
N GLY A 82 -4.74 -8.34 7.15
CA GLY A 82 -3.99 -7.16 7.60
C GLY A 82 -4.51 -5.87 6.98
N ILE A 83 -4.95 -5.91 5.71
CA ILE A 83 -5.40 -4.73 4.97
C ILE A 83 -6.59 -4.03 5.67
N LYS A 84 -7.43 -4.77 6.40
CA LYS A 84 -8.58 -4.20 7.13
C LYS A 84 -8.21 -3.13 8.15
N TYR A 85 -6.97 -3.13 8.64
CA TYR A 85 -6.49 -2.13 9.60
C TYR A 85 -6.18 -0.78 8.93
N LEU A 86 -5.89 -0.76 7.63
CA LEU A 86 -5.47 0.45 6.91
C LEU A 86 -6.55 1.52 6.83
N LYS A 87 -7.83 1.18 7.01
CA LYS A 87 -8.93 2.16 7.09
C LYS A 87 -8.79 3.15 8.26
N ASN A 88 -8.00 2.81 9.27
CA ASN A 88 -7.72 3.69 10.41
C ASN A 88 -6.72 4.80 10.05
N LEU A 89 -5.99 4.65 8.93
CA LEU A 89 -5.06 5.66 8.43
C LEU A 89 -5.85 6.68 7.60
N GLU A 90 -6.57 7.57 8.29
CA GLU A 90 -7.48 8.53 7.67
C GLU A 90 -6.81 9.46 6.67
N PHE A 91 -5.50 9.68 6.76
CA PHE A 91 -4.75 10.54 5.83
C PHE A 91 -3.98 9.77 4.76
N LEU A 92 -4.12 8.44 4.68
CA LEU A 92 -3.37 7.61 3.73
C LEU A 92 -3.72 7.93 2.28
N GLN A 93 -2.73 8.39 1.52
CA GLN A 93 -2.85 8.77 0.12
C GLN A 93 -2.04 7.84 -0.81
N TYR A 94 -0.91 7.33 -0.33
CA TYR A 94 -0.01 6.48 -1.12
C TYR A 94 0.22 5.15 -0.41
N LEU A 95 -0.18 4.07 -1.07
CA LEU A 95 -0.02 2.72 -0.55
C LEU A 95 0.74 1.85 -1.55
N ARG A 96 1.87 1.28 -1.11
CA ARG A 96 2.66 0.35 -1.91
C ARG A 96 2.57 -1.06 -1.33
N LEU A 97 2.04 -1.99 -2.12
CA LEU A 97 1.79 -3.39 -1.74
C LEU A 97 2.54 -4.38 -2.65
N LYS A 98 3.48 -3.90 -3.48
CA LYS A 98 4.18 -4.75 -4.44
C LYS A 98 4.81 -5.96 -3.75
N GLY A 99 4.73 -7.13 -4.38
CA GLY A 99 5.43 -8.34 -3.93
C GLY A 99 4.70 -9.15 -2.86
N ASN A 100 3.59 -8.63 -2.32
CA ASN A 100 2.76 -9.38 -1.38
C ASN A 100 1.83 -10.34 -2.13
N THR A 101 2.37 -11.48 -2.54
CA THR A 101 1.65 -12.52 -3.31
C THR A 101 0.43 -13.09 -2.58
N GLN A 102 0.37 -12.96 -1.25
CA GLN A 102 -0.75 -13.37 -0.38
C GLN A 102 -2.00 -12.48 -0.55
N LEU A 103 -1.85 -11.29 -1.14
CA LEU A 103 -2.97 -10.39 -1.38
C LEU A 103 -3.75 -10.82 -2.63
N THR A 104 -5.03 -11.13 -2.45
CA THR A 104 -5.94 -11.57 -3.51
C THR A 104 -7.12 -10.61 -3.66
N ASP A 105 -8.08 -10.91 -4.53
CA ASP A 105 -9.32 -10.14 -4.66
C ASP A 105 -10.14 -10.04 -3.34
N GLU A 106 -9.82 -10.85 -2.33
CA GLU A 106 -10.45 -10.81 -1.00
C GLU A 106 -10.05 -9.58 -0.19
N CYS A 107 -8.91 -8.92 -0.46
CA CYS A 107 -8.55 -7.68 0.22
C CYS A 107 -9.29 -6.44 -0.33
N ILE A 108 -9.90 -6.55 -1.51
CA ILE A 108 -10.53 -5.40 -2.20
C ILE A 108 -11.60 -4.70 -1.35
N PRO A 109 -12.53 -5.41 -0.66
CA PRO A 109 -13.49 -4.74 0.22
C PRO A 109 -12.81 -3.84 1.26
N TYR A 110 -11.68 -4.28 1.81
CA TYR A 110 -10.92 -3.50 2.78
C TYR A 110 -10.19 -2.32 2.14
N LEU A 111 -9.62 -2.48 0.94
CA LEU A 111 -9.01 -1.37 0.20
C LEU A 111 -10.02 -0.26 -0.12
N THR A 112 -11.26 -0.64 -0.43
CA THR A 112 -12.33 0.34 -0.70
C THR A 112 -12.77 1.14 0.53
N GLU A 113 -12.39 0.72 1.74
CA GLU A 113 -12.63 1.49 2.98
C GLU A 113 -11.58 2.61 3.21
N ILE A 114 -10.51 2.67 2.40
CA ILE A 114 -9.45 3.69 2.50
C ILE A 114 -9.85 4.92 1.67
N ASN A 115 -10.65 5.80 2.26
CA ASN A 115 -11.36 6.87 1.55
C ASN A 115 -10.47 7.94 0.88
N ASN A 116 -9.23 8.13 1.34
CA ASN A 116 -8.33 9.19 0.86
C ASN A 116 -7.20 8.68 -0.03
N LEU A 117 -7.26 7.40 -0.44
CA LEU A 117 -6.22 6.82 -1.27
C LEU A 117 -6.22 7.46 -2.67
N LEU A 118 -5.03 7.88 -3.11
CA LEU A 118 -4.81 8.48 -4.43
C LEU A 118 -3.98 7.56 -5.32
N ASN A 119 -3.02 6.84 -4.73
CA ASN A 119 -2.03 6.05 -5.45
C ASN A 119 -1.90 4.66 -4.83
N LEU A 120 -2.15 3.63 -5.63
CA LEU A 120 -2.07 2.23 -5.22
C LEU A 120 -1.11 1.46 -6.12
N GLN A 121 -0.15 0.75 -5.51
CA GLN A 121 0.76 -0.16 -6.21
C GLN A 121 0.48 -1.61 -5.79
N ILE A 122 0.08 -2.45 -6.74
CA ILE A 122 -0.32 -3.86 -6.51
C ILE A 122 0.38 -4.84 -7.45
N GLN A 123 1.53 -4.44 -8.01
CA GLN A 123 2.37 -5.35 -8.80
C GLN A 123 2.79 -6.56 -7.95
N GLU A 124 2.96 -7.73 -8.53
CA GLU A 124 3.41 -8.93 -7.81
C GLU A 124 2.47 -9.34 -6.65
N THR A 125 1.20 -8.95 -6.71
CA THR A 125 0.10 -9.50 -5.90
C THR A 125 -0.71 -10.51 -6.71
N SER A 126 -1.65 -11.19 -6.05
CA SER A 126 -2.61 -12.10 -6.68
C SER A 126 -3.97 -11.44 -6.95
N ILE A 127 -4.03 -10.11 -6.95
CA ILE A 127 -5.23 -9.34 -7.35
C ILE A 127 -5.41 -9.44 -8.87
N THR A 128 -6.61 -9.76 -9.31
CA THR A 128 -6.95 -10.02 -10.71
C THR A 128 -7.68 -8.83 -11.34
N GLU A 129 -7.95 -8.92 -12.65
CA GLU A 129 -8.86 -7.99 -13.35
C GLU A 129 -10.24 -7.87 -12.67
N VAL A 130 -10.76 -8.96 -12.07
CA VAL A 130 -12.04 -8.96 -11.36
C VAL A 130 -11.97 -8.10 -10.09
N GLY A 131 -10.89 -8.24 -9.32
CA GLY A 131 -10.63 -7.40 -8.14
C GLY A 131 -10.40 -5.95 -8.51
N LEU A 132 -9.56 -5.68 -9.51
CA LEU A 132 -9.29 -4.32 -9.99
C LEU A 132 -10.56 -3.61 -10.46
N LYS A 133 -11.47 -4.31 -11.14
CA LYS A 133 -12.76 -3.74 -11.54
C LYS A 133 -13.59 -3.27 -10.35
N LYS A 134 -13.53 -3.93 -9.19
CA LYS A 134 -14.27 -3.50 -7.99
C LYS A 134 -13.70 -2.21 -7.38
N LEU A 135 -12.44 -1.88 -7.64
CA LEU A 135 -11.83 -0.61 -7.20
C LEU A 135 -12.38 0.61 -7.97
N THR A 136 -13.21 0.42 -9.00
CA THR A 136 -13.80 1.54 -9.75
C THR A 136 -14.77 2.38 -8.91
N VAL A 137 -15.13 1.94 -7.70
CA VAL A 137 -15.88 2.74 -6.71
C VAL A 137 -15.04 3.89 -6.12
N MET A 138 -13.71 3.80 -6.15
CA MET A 138 -12.79 4.79 -5.59
C MET A 138 -12.52 5.92 -6.60
N LYS A 139 -13.49 6.83 -6.74
CA LYS A 139 -13.51 7.84 -7.83
C LYS A 139 -12.42 8.93 -7.80
N TYR A 140 -11.66 9.02 -6.71
CA TYR A 140 -10.61 10.02 -6.52
C TYR A 140 -9.19 9.45 -6.68
N MET A 141 -9.06 8.19 -7.12
CA MET A 141 -7.75 7.61 -7.45
C MET A 141 -7.08 8.37 -8.60
N ASN A 142 -5.81 8.72 -8.41
CA ASN A 142 -4.96 9.29 -9.44
C ASN A 142 -4.23 8.22 -10.24
N MET A 143 -3.75 7.17 -9.55
CA MET A 143 -2.93 6.14 -10.20
C MET A 143 -3.09 4.77 -9.54
N ILE A 144 -3.21 3.74 -10.37
CA ILE A 144 -3.07 2.34 -9.98
C ILE A 144 -1.95 1.73 -10.82
N THR A 145 -0.91 1.24 -10.15
CA THR A 145 0.19 0.55 -10.85
C THR A 145 0.03 -0.95 -10.71
N ILE A 146 -0.03 -1.62 -11.85
CA ILE A 146 -0.18 -3.07 -11.97
C ILE A 146 0.99 -3.68 -12.73
N GLN A 147 1.11 -5.00 -12.65
CA GLN A 147 1.90 -5.78 -13.59
C GLN A 147 0.98 -6.67 -14.42
N VAL A 148 1.36 -6.88 -15.67
CA VAL A 148 0.63 -7.75 -16.60
C VAL A 148 1.48 -8.99 -16.84
N TRP A 149 1.14 -10.12 -16.20
CA TRP A 149 1.75 -11.43 -16.39
C TRP A 149 0.67 -12.52 -16.35
N ASN A 150 0.90 -13.64 -17.03
CA ASN A 150 0.03 -14.84 -16.96
C ASN A 150 -1.47 -14.57 -17.20
N ASN A 151 -1.80 -13.62 -18.09
CA ASN A 151 -3.18 -13.23 -18.43
C ASN A 151 -4.02 -12.71 -17.24
N ASN A 152 -3.39 -12.21 -16.17
CA ASN A 152 -4.10 -11.62 -15.04
C ASN A 152 -4.91 -10.35 -15.40
N PHE A 153 -4.52 -9.68 -16.49
CA PHE A 153 -5.20 -8.54 -17.08
C PHE A 153 -5.22 -8.63 -18.61
N THR A 154 -6.33 -8.24 -19.21
CA THR A 154 -6.49 -8.15 -20.66
C THR A 154 -6.51 -6.69 -21.11
N PHE A 155 -6.12 -6.43 -22.36
CA PHE A 155 -6.18 -5.07 -22.92
C PHE A 155 -7.61 -4.51 -22.89
N ASP A 156 -8.59 -5.31 -23.32
CA ASP A 156 -10.01 -4.92 -23.33
C ASP A 156 -10.55 -4.69 -21.93
N GLY A 157 -10.21 -5.55 -20.97
CA GLY A 157 -10.60 -5.40 -19.58
C GLY A 157 -10.03 -4.12 -18.96
N LEU A 158 -8.73 -3.85 -19.12
CA LEU A 158 -8.12 -2.61 -18.63
C LEU A 158 -8.69 -1.36 -19.32
N SER A 159 -8.97 -1.42 -20.63
CA SER A 159 -9.64 -0.33 -21.35
C SER A 159 -11.06 -0.10 -20.82
N LYS A 160 -11.81 -1.15 -20.44
CA LYS A 160 -13.14 -1.00 -19.83
C LYS A 160 -13.04 -0.40 -18.42
N ILE A 161 -12.14 -0.91 -17.58
CA ILE A 161 -11.94 -0.42 -16.21
C ILE A 161 -11.50 1.05 -16.24
N SER A 162 -10.59 1.45 -17.13
CA SER A 162 -10.13 2.84 -17.20
C SER A 162 -11.22 3.83 -17.66
N ARG A 163 -12.27 3.38 -18.36
CA ARG A 163 -13.46 4.21 -18.62
C ARG A 163 -14.30 4.46 -17.38
N GLU A 164 -14.32 3.52 -16.43
CA GLU A 164 -15.06 3.66 -15.16
C GLU A 164 -14.30 4.54 -14.15
N LEU A 165 -12.99 4.74 -14.35
CA LEU A 165 -12.10 5.60 -13.59
C LEU A 165 -11.42 6.64 -14.52
N PRO A 166 -12.16 7.58 -15.11
CA PRO A 166 -11.67 8.44 -16.20
C PRO A 166 -10.56 9.43 -15.79
N HIS A 167 -10.34 9.62 -14.48
CA HIS A 167 -9.28 10.47 -13.95
C HIS A 167 -8.11 9.68 -13.35
N CYS A 168 -8.20 8.35 -13.31
CA CYS A 168 -7.15 7.48 -12.79
C CYS A 168 -6.32 6.93 -13.95
N GLU A 169 -5.01 7.07 -13.84
CA GLU A 169 -4.08 6.36 -14.70
C GLU A 169 -3.88 4.92 -14.19
N ILE A 170 -4.16 3.92 -15.04
CA ILE A 170 -3.80 2.53 -14.77
C ILE A 170 -2.49 2.23 -15.48
N LEU A 171 -1.39 2.30 -14.74
CA LEU A 171 -0.05 2.06 -15.26
C LEU A 171 0.24 0.54 -15.28
N ALA A 172 0.17 -0.06 -16.46
CA ALA A 172 0.62 -1.43 -16.71
C ALA A 172 2.14 -1.43 -16.93
N LYS A 173 2.90 -1.68 -15.86
CA LYS A 173 4.37 -1.57 -15.86
C LYS A 173 4.97 -2.38 -17.03
N SER A 174 5.94 -1.77 -17.72
CA SER A 174 6.61 -2.29 -18.93
C SER A 174 5.76 -2.39 -20.20
N ASN A 175 4.46 -2.05 -20.16
CA ASN A 175 3.57 -2.03 -21.32
C ASN A 175 3.16 -0.60 -21.71
N GLY A 176 2.59 0.15 -20.78
CA GLY A 176 2.00 1.47 -21.03
C GLY A 176 0.98 1.82 -19.96
N SER A 177 0.18 2.85 -20.20
CA SER A 177 -0.88 3.25 -19.28
C SER A 177 -2.24 3.34 -19.97
N PHE A 178 -3.29 3.06 -19.19
CA PHE A 178 -4.67 3.27 -19.61
C PHE A 178 -5.25 4.45 -18.85
N CYS A 179 -5.92 5.35 -19.55
CA CYS A 179 -6.65 6.46 -18.95
C CYS A 179 -7.90 6.72 -19.76
N ASN A 180 -9.07 6.80 -19.11
CA ASN A 180 -10.35 7.10 -19.77
C ASN A 180 -10.67 6.22 -21.01
N GLY A 181 -10.28 4.94 -20.97
CA GLY A 181 -10.46 4.00 -22.08
C GLY A 181 -9.40 4.03 -23.17
N GLU A 182 -8.52 5.04 -23.17
CA GLU A 182 -7.39 5.16 -24.08
C GLU A 182 -6.16 4.43 -23.52
N PHE A 183 -5.24 4.04 -24.42
CA PHE A 183 -3.99 3.37 -24.07
C PHE A 183 -2.82 4.10 -24.72
N GLU A 184 -1.80 4.43 -23.91
CA GLU A 184 -0.53 4.95 -24.36
C GLU A 184 0.59 3.94 -24.04
N GLY A 185 1.29 3.45 -25.07
CA GLY A 185 2.44 2.57 -24.90
C GLY A 185 2.53 1.46 -25.93
N LYS A 186 3.19 0.36 -25.56
CA LYS A 186 3.37 -0.83 -26.38
C LYS A 186 2.88 -2.06 -25.62
N TRP A 187 1.66 -2.50 -25.94
CA TRP A 187 1.09 -3.71 -25.37
C TRP A 187 1.85 -4.95 -25.86
N LYS A 188 2.37 -5.75 -24.92
CA LYS A 188 3.05 -7.02 -25.18
C LYS A 188 2.38 -8.10 -24.34
N HIS A 189 2.02 -9.20 -24.99
CA HIS A 189 1.51 -10.40 -24.33
C HIS A 189 2.63 -11.15 -23.61
#